data_AF-A0ABD1DQU8-F1
#
_entry.id   AF-A0ABD1DQU8-F1
#
_cell.length_a   1.000
_cell.length_b   1.000
_cell.length_c   1.000
_cell.angle_alpha   90.00
_cell.angle_beta   90.00
_cell.angle_gamma   90.00
#
_symmetry.space_group_name_H-M   'P 1'
#
loop_
_entity.id
_entity.type
_entity.pdbx_description
1 polymer ?
#
loop_
_entity_poly.entity_id
_entity_poly.type
_entity_poly.pdbx_seq_one_letter_code
_entity_poly.pdbx_strand_id
1 'polypeptide(L)'
;NCYKVAKGAFTGEISPAMLKDLNIGWVILGHSERRAIFGESDELIADKIVHALAEGLKVIACIGETLQEREAGQTEAVCFRQTKAIADKVKDWSNVVIAYEPVWAIGTGKTATPEQAQEVHAALRKWFTENVSADVSAAIRIQYGGSVTAANCRELAAKPDIDGFLVGGASLKPEFIQIVNARA
;
A
#
# COMPACT_ATOMS: atom_id res chain seq x y z
N ASN A 1 -9.76 6.79 -2.53
CA ASN A 1 -10.49 6.45 -1.29
C ASN A 1 -11.94 6.13 -1.64
N CYS A 2 -12.58 5.27 -0.88
CA CYS A 2 -14.02 5.02 -0.92
C CYS A 2 -14.49 4.55 0.46
N TYR A 3 -15.80 4.58 0.69
CA TYR A 3 -16.38 4.19 1.97
C TYR A 3 -16.70 2.69 2.04
N LYS A 4 -17.03 2.20 3.24
CA LYS A 4 -17.21 0.78 3.54
C LYS A 4 -18.61 0.22 3.28
N VAL A 5 -19.53 1.03 2.75
CA VAL A 5 -20.89 0.58 2.40
C VAL A 5 -21.34 1.18 1.07
N ALA A 6 -22.25 0.49 0.39
CA ALA A 6 -22.62 0.81 -0.99
C ALA A 6 -23.37 2.14 -1.14
N LYS A 7 -24.17 2.52 -0.14
CA LYS A 7 -24.99 3.75 -0.11
C LYS A 7 -25.41 4.08 1.33
N GLY A 8 -25.77 5.34 1.58
CA GLY A 8 -26.34 5.76 2.86
C GLY A 8 -26.12 7.25 3.13
N ALA A 9 -26.42 7.67 4.36
CA ALA A 9 -26.25 9.05 4.81
C ALA A 9 -24.78 9.33 5.21
N PHE A 10 -23.88 9.26 4.21
CA PHE A 10 -22.44 9.51 4.35
C PHE A 10 -22.04 10.67 3.44
N THR A 11 -22.54 11.88 3.75
CA THR A 11 -22.29 13.08 2.96
C THR A 11 -20.79 13.32 2.79
N GLY A 12 -20.34 13.44 1.53
CA GLY A 12 -18.94 13.67 1.17
C GLY A 12 -18.17 12.40 0.77
N GLU A 13 -18.71 11.22 1.04
CA GLU A 13 -18.09 9.95 0.65
C GLU A 13 -18.58 9.44 -0.72
N ILE A 14 -17.77 8.59 -1.33
CA ILE A 14 -18.14 7.80 -2.52
C ILE A 14 -18.04 6.31 -2.21
N SER A 15 -18.87 5.49 -2.84
CA SER A 15 -18.83 4.04 -2.68
C SER A 15 -18.05 3.35 -3.81
N PRO A 16 -17.58 2.10 -3.62
CA PRO A 16 -16.99 1.31 -4.69
C PRO A 16 -17.91 1.17 -5.92
N ALA A 17 -19.23 1.09 -5.72
CA ALA A 17 -20.20 1.01 -6.80
C ALA A 17 -20.19 2.28 -7.68
N MET A 18 -20.00 3.47 -7.10
CA MET A 18 -19.85 4.71 -7.86
C MET A 18 -18.56 4.74 -8.68
N LEU A 19 -17.46 4.21 -8.14
CA LEU A 19 -16.20 4.09 -8.91
C LEU A 19 -16.36 3.16 -10.11
N LYS A 20 -17.05 2.02 -9.91
CA LYS A 20 -17.33 1.05 -10.96
C LYS A 20 -18.23 1.62 -12.06
N ASP A 21 -19.23 2.43 -11.70
CA ASP A 21 -20.10 3.15 -12.64
C ASP A 21 -19.31 4.09 -13.57
N LEU A 22 -18.18 4.62 -13.07
CA LEU A 22 -17.23 5.43 -13.83
C LEU A 22 -16.14 4.61 -14.53
N ASN A 23 -16.28 3.29 -14.61
CA ASN A 23 -15.28 2.35 -15.14
C ASN A 23 -13.90 2.43 -14.45
N ILE A 24 -13.84 2.87 -13.19
CA ILE A 24 -12.61 2.89 -12.40
C ILE A 24 -12.47 1.53 -11.70
N GLY A 25 -11.43 0.78 -12.07
CA GLY A 25 -11.20 -0.59 -11.58
C GLY A 25 -10.30 -0.72 -10.34
N TRP A 26 -9.74 0.38 -9.82
CA TRP A 26 -8.79 0.38 -8.70
C TRP A 26 -9.13 1.43 -7.64
N VAL A 27 -8.81 1.15 -6.38
CA VAL A 27 -8.88 2.13 -5.29
C VAL A 27 -7.69 2.00 -4.34
N ILE A 28 -7.11 3.14 -3.95
CA ILE A 28 -6.14 3.23 -2.85
C ILE A 28 -6.90 3.37 -1.53
N LEU A 29 -6.56 2.51 -0.57
CA LEU A 29 -7.16 2.47 0.77
C LEU A 29 -6.07 2.37 1.84
N GLY A 30 -6.27 3.10 2.93
CA GLY A 30 -5.31 3.13 4.04
C GLY A 30 -4.02 3.90 3.78
N HIS A 31 -3.99 4.79 2.78
CA HIS A 31 -2.86 5.71 2.57
C HIS A 31 -2.48 6.42 3.88
N SER A 32 -1.19 6.60 4.12
CA SER A 32 -0.66 7.22 5.35
C SER A 32 -1.36 8.53 5.73
N GLU A 33 -1.68 9.40 4.78
CA GLU A 33 -2.44 10.64 5.03
C GLU A 33 -3.84 10.38 5.57
N ARG A 34 -4.53 9.33 5.10
CA ARG A 34 -5.88 8.96 5.57
C ARG A 34 -5.82 8.46 7.02
N ARG A 35 -4.75 7.76 7.38
CA ARG A 35 -4.48 7.31 8.75
C ARG A 35 -4.11 8.48 9.66
N ALA A 36 -3.12 9.28 9.27
CA ALA A 36 -2.52 10.30 10.13
C ALA A 36 -3.32 11.60 10.21
N ILE A 37 -3.84 12.08 9.08
CA ILE A 37 -4.57 13.36 9.02
C ILE A 37 -6.05 13.16 9.32
N PHE A 38 -6.64 12.06 8.84
CA PHE A 38 -8.08 11.82 8.94
C PHE A 38 -8.45 10.71 9.93
N GLY A 39 -7.49 10.08 10.59
CA GLY A 39 -7.73 9.14 11.69
C GLY A 39 -8.36 7.81 11.29
N GLU A 40 -8.20 7.35 10.04
CA GLU A 40 -8.75 6.06 9.63
C GLU A 40 -8.01 4.89 10.32
N SER A 41 -8.75 4.08 11.11
CA SER A 41 -8.19 2.93 11.85
C SER A 41 -7.95 1.70 10.97
N ASP A 42 -7.15 0.76 11.47
CA ASP A 42 -6.87 -0.53 10.82
C ASP A 42 -8.17 -1.30 10.51
N GLU A 43 -9.14 -1.30 11.44
CA GLU A 43 -10.41 -1.99 11.28
C GLU A 43 -11.30 -1.35 10.22
N LEU A 44 -11.35 -0.02 10.17
CA LEU A 44 -12.12 0.72 9.17
C LEU A 44 -11.52 0.50 7.77
N ILE A 45 -10.19 0.53 7.66
CA ILE A 45 -9.51 0.29 6.39
C ILE A 45 -9.77 -1.14 5.93
N ALA A 46 -9.67 -2.14 6.81
CA ALA A 46 -10.01 -3.52 6.48
C ALA A 46 -11.48 -3.67 6.04
N ASP A 47 -12.44 -2.99 6.69
CA ASP A 47 -13.85 -2.96 6.25
C ASP A 47 -13.99 -2.39 4.82
N LYS A 48 -13.30 -1.28 4.53
CA LYS A 48 -13.31 -0.64 3.21
C LYS A 48 -12.74 -1.56 2.14
N ILE A 49 -11.64 -2.26 2.44
CA ILE A 49 -10.99 -3.19 1.50
C ILE A 49 -11.93 -4.34 1.17
N VAL A 50 -12.57 -4.96 2.17
CA VAL A 50 -13.54 -6.04 1.96
C VAL A 50 -14.68 -5.57 1.06
N HIS A 51 -15.24 -4.39 1.34
CA HIS A 51 -16.33 -3.88 0.52
C HIS A 51 -15.90 -3.56 -0.92
N ALA A 52 -14.73 -2.96 -1.11
CA ALA A 52 -14.20 -2.67 -2.44
C ALA A 52 -13.97 -3.94 -3.26
N LEU A 53 -13.38 -4.98 -2.66
CA LEU A 53 -13.17 -6.28 -3.30
C LEU A 53 -14.50 -6.96 -3.65
N ALA A 54 -15.49 -6.93 -2.75
CA ALA A 54 -16.81 -7.52 -2.97
C ALA A 54 -17.56 -6.87 -4.16
N GLU A 55 -17.30 -5.59 -4.43
CA GLU A 55 -17.87 -4.86 -5.59
C GLU A 55 -17.07 -5.08 -6.89
N GLY A 56 -15.95 -5.81 -6.81
CA GLY A 56 -15.09 -6.18 -7.93
C GLY A 56 -14.00 -5.15 -8.25
N LEU A 57 -13.71 -4.23 -7.33
CA LEU A 57 -12.54 -3.36 -7.47
C LEU A 57 -11.27 -4.10 -7.08
N LYS A 58 -10.16 -3.69 -7.67
CA LYS A 58 -8.82 -4.02 -7.20
C LYS A 58 -8.36 -2.98 -6.17
N VAL A 59 -7.55 -3.40 -5.21
CA VAL A 59 -7.17 -2.57 -4.07
C VAL A 59 -5.65 -2.42 -3.99
N ILE A 60 -5.18 -1.19 -3.81
CA ILE A 60 -3.84 -0.88 -3.30
C ILE A 60 -4.02 -0.55 -1.82
N ALA A 61 -3.60 -1.45 -0.94
CA ALA A 61 -3.71 -1.30 0.51
C ALA A 61 -2.38 -0.78 1.06
N CYS A 62 -2.41 0.43 1.61
CA CYS A 62 -1.21 1.05 2.15
C CYS A 62 -1.01 0.73 3.64
N ILE A 63 0.25 0.46 3.98
CA ILE A 63 0.73 0.19 5.34
C ILE A 63 2.07 0.89 5.55
N GLY A 64 2.45 1.12 6.80
CA GLY A 64 3.76 1.68 7.11
C GLY A 64 3.82 2.29 8.51
N GLU A 65 5.04 2.52 8.95
CA GLU A 65 5.38 3.08 10.25
C GLU A 65 5.73 4.57 10.20
N THR A 66 5.47 5.26 11.29
CA THR A 66 5.92 6.63 11.56
C THR A 66 7.41 6.69 11.90
N LEU A 67 7.99 7.89 11.90
CA LEU A 67 9.40 8.07 12.28
C LEU A 67 9.65 7.59 13.71
N GLN A 68 8.74 7.91 14.63
CA GLN A 68 8.83 7.55 16.04
C GLN A 68 8.79 6.03 16.22
N GLU A 69 7.88 5.35 15.52
CA GLU A 69 7.79 3.88 15.55
C GLU A 69 9.05 3.23 14.96
N ARG A 70 9.63 3.80 13.89
CA ARG A 70 10.91 3.32 13.33
C ARG A 70 12.07 3.49 14.30
N GLU A 71 12.23 4.68 14.88
CA GLU A 71 13.29 4.97 15.86
C GLU A 71 13.14 4.12 17.13
N ALA A 72 11.92 3.69 17.45
CA ALA A 72 11.64 2.73 18.52
C ALA A 72 11.82 1.25 18.14
N GLY A 73 12.25 0.95 16.90
CA GLY A 73 12.43 -0.43 16.42
C GLY A 73 11.12 -1.19 16.21
N GLN A 74 10.01 -0.48 15.93
CA GLN A 74 8.66 -1.05 15.83
C GLN A 74 8.17 -1.22 14.39
N THR A 75 9.02 -1.00 13.38
CA THR A 75 8.63 -1.07 11.95
C THR A 75 7.88 -2.34 11.60
N GLU A 76 8.43 -3.51 11.93
CA GLU A 76 7.77 -4.79 11.66
C GLU A 76 6.46 -4.95 12.44
N ALA A 77 6.47 -4.62 13.74
CA ALA A 77 5.28 -4.74 14.58
C ALA A 77 4.11 -3.91 14.06
N VAL A 78 4.37 -2.69 13.58
CA VAL A 78 3.37 -1.80 13.00
C VAL A 78 2.88 -2.33 11.65
N CYS A 79 3.80 -2.66 10.74
CA CYS A 79 3.43 -3.18 9.43
C CYS A 79 2.63 -4.47 9.55
N PHE A 80 3.07 -5.41 10.39
CA PHE A 80 2.38 -6.68 10.62
C PHE A 80 1.01 -6.50 11.28
N ARG A 81 0.86 -5.57 12.24
CA ARG A 81 -0.46 -5.26 12.82
C ARG A 81 -1.44 -4.80 11.73
N GLN A 82 -1.00 -3.86 10.90
CA GLN A 82 -1.82 -3.29 9.82
C GLN A 82 -2.17 -4.36 8.76
N THR A 83 -1.19 -5.16 8.33
CA THR A 83 -1.42 -6.27 7.38
C THR A 83 -2.33 -7.34 7.96
N LYS A 84 -2.17 -7.68 9.25
CA LYS A 84 -3.02 -8.65 9.95
C LYS A 84 -4.48 -8.21 9.96
N ALA A 85 -4.76 -6.95 10.26
CA ALA A 85 -6.14 -6.44 10.25
C ALA A 85 -6.84 -6.66 8.90
N ILE A 86 -6.09 -6.55 7.79
CA ILE A 86 -6.57 -6.87 6.44
C ILE A 86 -6.77 -8.39 6.28
N ALA A 87 -5.76 -9.19 6.62
CA ALA A 87 -5.78 -10.66 6.48
C ALA A 87 -6.84 -11.36 7.33
N ASP A 88 -7.23 -10.78 8.47
CA ASP A 88 -8.30 -11.29 9.31
C ASP A 88 -9.63 -11.30 8.54
N LYS A 89 -9.85 -10.34 7.63
CA LYS A 89 -11.09 -10.19 6.86
C LYS A 89 -10.98 -10.60 5.38
N VAL A 90 -9.80 -10.48 4.77
CA VAL A 90 -9.56 -10.79 3.35
C VAL A 90 -8.90 -12.15 3.22
N LYS A 91 -9.53 -13.06 2.46
CA LYS A 91 -9.01 -14.41 2.18
C LYS A 91 -8.50 -14.59 0.75
N ASP A 92 -9.10 -13.89 -0.21
CA ASP A 92 -8.63 -13.84 -1.59
C ASP A 92 -7.80 -12.56 -1.82
N TRP A 93 -6.53 -12.75 -2.13
CA TRP A 93 -5.54 -11.69 -2.34
C TRP A 93 -5.28 -11.39 -3.82
N SER A 94 -5.95 -12.08 -4.75
CA SER A 94 -5.72 -11.97 -6.20
C SER A 94 -5.89 -10.56 -6.75
N ASN A 95 -6.75 -9.76 -6.12
CA ASN A 95 -7.05 -8.37 -6.49
C ASN A 95 -6.46 -7.34 -5.51
N VAL A 96 -5.49 -7.74 -4.69
CA VAL A 96 -4.83 -6.87 -3.70
C VAL A 96 -3.36 -6.64 -4.06
N VAL A 97 -2.91 -5.41 -3.84
CA VAL A 97 -1.50 -5.00 -3.83
C VAL A 97 -1.23 -4.37 -2.46
N ILE A 98 -0.11 -4.71 -1.84
CA ILE A 98 0.36 -3.97 -0.66
C ILE A 98 1.27 -2.84 -1.14
N ALA A 99 1.07 -1.64 -0.62
CA ALA A 99 2.02 -0.54 -0.75
C ALA A 99 2.63 -0.26 0.64
N TYR A 100 3.92 -0.56 0.78
CA TYR A 100 4.67 -0.19 1.98
C TYR A 100 5.15 1.26 1.87
N GLU A 101 4.67 2.09 2.80
CA GLU A 101 4.87 3.52 2.86
C GLU A 101 5.67 3.87 4.13
N PRO A 102 7.02 3.96 4.08
CA PRO A 102 7.77 4.51 5.21
C PRO A 102 7.33 5.98 5.43
N VAL A 103 6.40 6.22 6.36
CA VAL A 103 5.68 7.51 6.47
C VAL A 103 6.65 8.66 6.69
N TRP A 104 7.75 8.39 7.39
CA TRP A 104 8.84 9.32 7.65
C TRP A 104 9.63 9.77 6.40
N ALA A 105 9.50 9.06 5.28
CA ALA A 105 10.15 9.34 4.00
C ALA A 105 9.19 9.91 2.93
N ILE A 106 7.93 10.19 3.28
CA ILE A 106 6.93 10.74 2.35
C ILE A 106 6.95 12.27 2.43
N GLY A 107 7.33 12.94 1.35
CA GLY A 107 7.29 14.40 1.26
C GLY A 107 8.30 15.15 2.16
N THR A 108 9.15 14.43 2.90
CA THR A 108 10.13 15.01 3.84
C THR A 108 11.51 15.28 3.22
N GLY A 109 11.74 14.81 1.99
CA GLY A 109 13.07 14.82 1.36
C GLY A 109 14.04 13.77 1.92
N LYS A 110 13.70 13.11 3.03
CA LYS A 110 14.39 11.90 3.49
C LYS A 110 13.93 10.72 2.62
N THR A 111 14.87 9.89 2.19
CA THR A 111 14.57 8.71 1.36
C THR A 111 15.08 7.49 2.11
N ALA A 112 14.24 6.47 2.29
CA ALA A 112 14.70 5.18 2.78
C ALA A 112 15.70 4.61 1.79
N THR A 113 16.82 4.07 2.28
CA THR A 113 17.77 3.44 1.37
C THR A 113 17.12 2.21 0.73
N PRO A 114 17.57 1.78 -0.45
CA PRO A 114 17.05 0.58 -1.08
C PRO A 114 17.18 -0.68 -0.20
N GLU A 115 18.19 -0.77 0.64
CA GLU A 115 18.37 -1.85 1.62
C GLU A 115 17.29 -1.81 2.70
N GLN A 116 16.99 -0.62 3.23
CA GLN A 116 15.94 -0.44 4.23
C GLN A 116 14.55 -0.76 3.67
N ALA A 117 14.30 -0.41 2.41
CA ALA A 117 13.06 -0.78 1.73
C ALA A 117 12.99 -2.31 1.54
N GLN A 118 14.07 -2.91 1.03
CA GLN A 118 14.16 -4.34 0.81
C GLN A 118 13.97 -5.17 2.10
N GLU A 119 14.55 -4.73 3.22
CA GLU A 119 14.41 -5.38 4.52
C GLU A 119 12.95 -5.53 4.93
N VAL A 120 12.17 -4.44 4.87
CA VAL A 120 10.75 -4.45 5.26
C VAL A 120 9.91 -5.25 4.27
N HIS A 121 10.21 -5.16 2.97
CA HIS A 121 9.53 -5.97 1.95
C HIS A 121 9.75 -7.47 2.14
N ALA A 122 10.99 -7.90 2.41
CA ALA A 122 11.31 -9.29 2.70
C ALA A 122 10.62 -9.77 3.98
N ALA A 123 10.60 -8.94 5.03
CA ALA A 123 9.89 -9.25 6.28
C ALA A 123 8.38 -9.40 6.06
N LEU A 124 7.76 -8.52 5.27
CA LEU A 124 6.35 -8.63 4.88
C LEU A 124 6.07 -9.90 4.06
N ARG A 125 6.92 -10.22 3.08
CA ARG A 125 6.74 -11.45 2.29
C ARG A 125 6.85 -12.69 3.17
N LYS A 126 7.82 -12.73 4.09
CA LYS A 126 7.92 -13.78 5.11
C LYS A 126 6.66 -13.87 5.96
N TRP A 127 6.12 -12.72 6.42
CA TRP A 127 4.87 -12.67 7.18
C TRP A 127 3.70 -13.28 6.40
N PHE A 128 3.57 -12.99 5.10
CA PHE A 128 2.54 -13.61 4.25
C PHE A 128 2.70 -15.13 4.13
N THR A 129 3.94 -15.62 3.99
CA THR A 129 4.22 -17.06 3.95
C THR A 129 3.74 -17.76 5.22
N GLU A 130 4.02 -17.16 6.39
CA GLU A 130 3.75 -17.74 7.70
C GLU A 130 2.29 -17.60 8.15
N ASN A 131 1.61 -16.51 7.76
CA ASN A 131 0.30 -16.13 8.32
C ASN A 131 -0.86 -16.21 7.30
N VAL A 132 -0.57 -16.33 6.01
CA VAL A 132 -1.60 -16.44 4.96
C VAL A 132 -1.40 -17.73 4.17
N SER A 133 -0.39 -17.79 3.29
CA SER A 133 0.07 -19.00 2.61
C SER A 133 1.31 -18.71 1.76
N ALA A 134 2.08 -19.76 1.44
CA ALA A 134 3.19 -19.66 0.50
C ALA A 134 2.73 -19.18 -0.90
N ASP A 135 1.57 -19.65 -1.37
CA ASP A 135 1.03 -19.26 -2.68
C ASP A 135 0.67 -17.76 -2.73
N VAL A 136 0.03 -17.23 -1.69
CA VAL A 136 -0.27 -15.80 -1.60
C VAL A 136 1.02 -14.99 -1.52
N SER A 137 1.98 -15.43 -0.70
CA SER A 137 3.29 -14.77 -0.56
C SER A 137 4.06 -14.67 -1.88
N ALA A 138 4.02 -15.73 -2.70
CA ALA A 138 4.69 -15.76 -3.99
C ALA A 138 3.98 -14.90 -5.06
N ALA A 139 2.65 -14.78 -4.98
CA ALA A 139 1.86 -14.08 -5.98
C ALA A 139 1.60 -12.59 -5.66
N ILE A 140 1.61 -12.21 -4.38
CA ILE A 140 1.29 -10.86 -3.97
C ILE A 140 2.38 -9.88 -4.39
N ARG A 141 1.95 -8.74 -4.92
CA ARG A 141 2.83 -7.61 -5.22
C ARG A 141 2.94 -6.70 -4.00
N ILE A 142 4.16 -6.42 -3.59
CA ILE A 142 4.51 -5.47 -2.54
C ILE A 142 5.26 -4.31 -3.18
N GLN A 143 4.58 -3.17 -3.31
CA GLN A 143 5.12 -1.94 -3.87
C GLN A 143 5.77 -1.08 -2.80
N TYR A 144 6.83 -0.36 -3.19
CA TYR A 144 7.41 0.68 -2.35
C TYR A 144 6.73 2.02 -2.62
N GLY A 145 6.19 2.64 -1.57
CA GLY A 145 5.43 3.91 -1.59
C GLY A 145 6.15 5.09 -0.96
N GLY A 146 7.46 5.00 -0.72
CA GLY A 146 8.27 6.14 -0.27
C GLY A 146 8.67 7.08 -1.42
N SER A 147 9.69 7.92 -1.19
CA SER A 147 10.21 8.84 -2.21
C SER A 147 10.85 8.08 -3.39
N VAL A 148 10.16 8.03 -4.53
CA VAL A 148 10.63 7.46 -5.80
C VAL A 148 10.78 8.55 -6.85
N THR A 149 11.91 8.56 -7.53
CA THR A 149 12.28 9.50 -8.60
C THR A 149 12.94 8.75 -9.74
N ALA A 150 13.14 9.41 -10.89
CA ALA A 150 13.93 8.84 -11.98
C ALA A 150 15.34 8.41 -11.54
N ALA A 151 15.95 9.16 -10.62
CA ALA A 151 17.33 8.93 -10.18
C ALA A 151 17.50 7.66 -9.34
N ASN A 152 16.49 7.24 -8.56
CA ASN A 152 16.60 6.10 -7.64
C ASN A 152 15.77 4.87 -8.03
N CYS A 153 14.86 5.00 -9.01
CA CYS A 153 13.91 3.93 -9.34
C CYS A 153 14.58 2.62 -9.77
N ARG A 154 15.69 2.66 -10.52
CA ARG A 154 16.39 1.45 -10.98
C ARG A 154 17.01 0.67 -9.84
N GLU A 155 17.58 1.36 -8.86
CA GLU A 155 18.21 0.72 -7.69
C GLU A 155 17.16 0.06 -6.78
N LEU A 156 16.04 0.75 -6.54
CA LEU A 156 14.91 0.19 -5.80
C LEU A 156 14.28 -0.98 -6.56
N ALA A 157 14.10 -0.86 -7.88
CA ALA A 157 13.51 -1.91 -8.71
C ALA A 157 14.38 -3.15 -8.81
N ALA A 158 15.70 -3.04 -8.59
CA ALA A 158 16.61 -4.19 -8.59
C ALA A 158 16.50 -5.04 -7.30
N LYS A 159 15.81 -4.55 -6.27
CA LYS A 159 15.61 -5.30 -5.03
C LYS A 159 14.60 -6.44 -5.24
N PRO A 160 14.89 -7.65 -4.74
CA PRO A 160 14.14 -8.85 -5.10
C PRO A 160 12.69 -8.87 -4.59
N ASP A 161 12.40 -8.21 -3.46
CA ASP A 161 11.06 -8.21 -2.86
C ASP A 161 10.27 -6.92 -3.13
N ILE A 162 10.85 -5.98 -3.89
CA ILE A 162 10.17 -4.76 -4.32
C ILE A 162 9.53 -5.01 -5.69
N ASP A 163 8.20 -5.07 -5.77
CA ASP A 163 7.47 -5.45 -6.98
C ASP A 163 7.00 -4.27 -7.83
N GLY A 164 7.41 -3.06 -7.47
CA GLY A 164 7.05 -1.82 -8.14
C GLY A 164 6.86 -0.67 -7.17
N PHE A 165 6.15 0.37 -7.61
CA PHE A 165 6.08 1.64 -6.89
C PHE A 165 4.66 2.20 -6.80
N LEU A 166 4.36 2.83 -5.67
CA LEU A 166 3.25 3.77 -5.55
C LEU A 166 3.85 5.20 -5.53
N VAL A 167 3.80 5.89 -6.66
CA VAL A 167 4.55 7.14 -6.87
C VAL A 167 3.68 8.37 -6.61
N GLY A 168 4.12 9.21 -5.66
CA GLY A 168 3.52 10.51 -5.37
C GLY A 168 3.93 11.59 -6.37
N GLY A 169 4.63 12.64 -5.93
CA GLY A 169 4.89 13.85 -6.73
C GLY A 169 5.59 13.65 -8.08
N ALA A 170 6.40 12.59 -8.24
CA ALA A 170 7.04 12.30 -9.54
C ALA A 170 6.05 11.76 -10.59
N SER A 171 4.87 11.27 -10.20
CA SER A 171 3.82 10.81 -11.13
C SER A 171 3.17 11.97 -11.91
N LEU A 172 3.36 13.20 -11.46
CA LEU A 172 2.87 14.43 -12.10
C LEU A 172 3.85 15.03 -13.12
N LYS A 173 4.94 14.32 -13.43
CA LYS A 173 6.04 14.82 -14.26
C LYS A 173 6.40 13.82 -15.37
N PRO A 174 7.03 14.26 -16.48
CA PRO A 174 7.47 13.36 -17.55
C PRO A 174 8.41 12.24 -17.10
N GLU A 175 9.15 12.46 -16.02
CA GLU A 175 10.07 11.47 -15.43
C GLU A 175 9.36 10.18 -14.98
N PHE A 176 8.04 10.21 -14.78
CA PHE A 176 7.26 9.03 -14.41
C PHE A 176 7.43 7.87 -15.40
N ILE A 177 7.62 8.16 -16.70
CA ILE A 177 7.89 7.14 -17.71
C ILE A 177 9.21 6.40 -17.44
N GLN A 178 10.22 7.08 -16.91
CA GLN A 178 11.48 6.44 -16.53
C GLN A 178 11.27 5.49 -15.35
N ILE A 179 10.41 5.86 -14.39
CA ILE A 179 10.05 5.03 -13.23
C ILE A 179 9.27 3.79 -13.68
N VAL A 180 8.33 3.94 -14.63
CA VAL A 180 7.61 2.79 -15.24
C VAL A 180 8.60 1.82 -15.91
N ASN A 181 9.64 2.35 -16.56
CA ASN A 181 10.68 1.59 -17.24
C ASN A 181 11.86 1.21 -16.33
N ALA A 182 11.71 1.23 -15.01
CA ALA A 182 12.83 1.00 -14.08
C ALA A 182 13.47 -0.39 -14.21
N ARG A 183 12.72 -1.39 -14.68
CA ARG A 183 13.21 -2.76 -14.97
C ARG A 183 13.43 -3.05 -16.46
N ALA A 184 13.23 -2.05 -17.33
CA ALA A 184 13.47 -2.19 -18.76
C ALA A 184 14.95 -2.02 -19.10
#